data_AF-A0AAU0ZQ39-F1
#
_entry.id   AF-A0AAU0ZQ39-F1
#
_cell.length_a   1.000
_cell.length_b   1.000
_cell.length_c   1.000
_cell.angle_alpha   90.00
_cell.angle_beta   90.00
_cell.angle_gamma   90.00
#
_symmetry.space_group_name_H-M   'P 1'
#
loop_
_entity.id
_entity.type
_entity.pdbx_description
1 polymer ?
#
loop_
_entity_poly.entity_id
_entity_poly.type
_entity_poly.pdbx_seq_one_letter_code
_entity_poly.pdbx_strand_id
1 'polypeptide(L)'
;MATTAPAPSHDRTQDRIAATLTSLQSDLARAEGKASLLLALSGAVLVALVSTVKDLHLPAPAVAIGAVGGAALLAATVLLLLAVRPDLGGPGWPSWSRMSREELNDCLAMGYRVEHLRYMAALARRKFLLLRVAVDCLLGGLGLLAAAVVLSWTL
;
A
#
# COMPACT_ATOMS: atom_id res chain seq x y z
N MET A 1 3.40 -5.65 -57.87
CA MET A 1 3.13 -4.71 -56.76
C MET A 1 2.57 -5.50 -55.60
N ALA A 2 3.39 -5.83 -54.61
CA ALA A 2 2.94 -6.53 -53.41
C ALA A 2 2.46 -5.49 -52.40
N THR A 3 1.15 -5.41 -52.18
CA THR A 3 0.55 -4.60 -51.11
C THR A 3 0.81 -5.31 -49.78
N THR A 4 1.86 -4.93 -49.06
CA THR A 4 2.01 -5.26 -47.65
C THR A 4 1.00 -4.44 -46.86
N ALA A 5 -0.07 -5.10 -46.41
CA ALA A 5 -1.03 -4.54 -45.46
C ALA A 5 -0.29 -4.10 -44.19
N PRO A 6 -0.63 -2.94 -43.59
CA PRO A 6 0.06 -2.50 -42.39
C PRO A 6 -0.27 -3.48 -41.24
N ALA A 7 0.64 -3.64 -40.29
CA ALA A 7 0.42 -4.33 -39.02
C ALA A 7 0.12 -3.34 -37.85
N PRO A 8 -0.96 -2.54 -37.86
CA PRO A 8 -1.11 -1.40 -36.95
C PRO A 8 -1.88 -1.70 -35.66
N SER A 9 -2.45 -2.89 -35.46
CA SER A 9 -3.33 -3.15 -34.30
C SER A 9 -2.60 -3.69 -33.07
N HIS A 10 -1.52 -4.46 -33.27
CA HIS A 10 -0.75 -5.06 -32.18
C HIS A 10 0.04 -4.00 -31.40
N ASP A 11 0.84 -3.17 -32.09
CA ASP A 11 1.65 -2.11 -31.47
C ASP A 11 0.79 -1.11 -30.68
N ARG A 12 -0.33 -0.64 -31.25
CA ARG A 12 -1.26 0.26 -30.55
C ARG A 12 -1.87 -0.38 -29.29
N THR A 13 -2.04 -1.70 -29.28
CA THR A 13 -2.53 -2.42 -28.09
C THR A 13 -1.44 -2.52 -27.03
N GLN A 14 -0.21 -2.83 -27.43
CA GLN A 14 0.96 -2.87 -26.55
C GLN A 14 1.23 -1.50 -25.91
N ASP A 15 1.17 -0.42 -26.69
CA ASP A 15 1.33 0.96 -26.20
C ASP A 15 0.29 1.33 -25.16
N ARG A 16 -0.98 0.94 -25.38
CA ARG A 16 -2.07 1.17 -24.42
C ARG A 16 -1.86 0.39 -23.13
N ILE A 17 -1.41 -0.86 -23.21
CA ILE A 17 -1.12 -1.68 -22.03
C ILE A 17 0.03 -1.05 -21.23
N ALA A 18 1.12 -0.66 -21.90
CA ALA A 18 2.27 -0.01 -21.27
C ALA A 18 1.87 1.31 -20.58
N ALA A 19 1.12 2.17 -21.27
CA ALA A 19 0.64 3.44 -20.69
C ALA A 19 -0.25 3.22 -19.44
N THR A 20 -1.11 2.19 -19.49
CA THR A 20 -1.96 1.82 -18.34
C THR A 20 -1.12 1.36 -17.16
N LEU A 21 -0.07 0.55 -17.41
CA LEU A 21 0.86 0.11 -16.36
C LEU A 21 1.60 1.28 -15.70
N THR A 22 2.12 2.21 -16.49
CA THR A 22 2.79 3.41 -15.96
C THR A 22 1.85 4.27 -15.12
N SER A 23 0.60 4.45 -15.56
CA SER A 23 -0.42 5.17 -14.78
C SER A 23 -0.66 4.48 -13.43
N LEU A 24 -0.90 3.16 -13.44
CA LEU A 24 -1.14 2.38 -12.22
C LEU A 24 0.04 2.43 -11.24
N GLN A 25 1.27 2.38 -11.76
CA GLN A 25 2.48 2.50 -10.94
C GLN A 25 2.59 3.90 -10.30
N SER A 26 2.26 4.95 -11.07
CA SER A 26 2.31 6.33 -10.55
C SER A 26 1.26 6.57 -9.46
N ASP A 27 0.06 6.03 -9.61
CA ASP A 27 -1.01 6.09 -8.61
C ASP A 27 -0.64 5.31 -7.35
N LEU A 28 -0.01 4.13 -7.52
CA LEU A 28 0.47 3.32 -6.42
C LEU A 28 1.56 4.03 -5.61
N ALA A 29 2.56 4.61 -6.29
CA ALA A 29 3.63 5.36 -5.64
C ALA A 29 3.08 6.57 -4.84
N ARG A 30 2.09 7.26 -5.39
CA ARG A 30 1.41 8.37 -4.70
C ARG A 30 0.62 7.91 -3.48
N ALA A 31 -0.02 6.75 -3.55
CA ALA A 31 -0.73 6.16 -2.41
C ALA A 31 0.24 5.70 -1.32
N GLU A 32 1.35 5.06 -1.68
CA GLU A 32 2.41 4.63 -0.76
C GLU A 32 3.07 5.84 -0.06
N GLY A 33 3.28 6.95 -0.76
CA GLY A 33 3.79 8.19 -0.15
C GLY A 33 2.88 8.75 0.96
N LYS A 34 1.55 8.74 0.74
CA LYS A 34 0.57 9.14 1.77
C LYS A 34 0.56 8.18 2.96
N ALA A 35 0.73 6.89 2.69
CA ALA A 35 0.77 5.84 3.70
C ALA A 35 1.97 6.00 4.66
N SER A 36 3.15 6.34 4.12
CA SER A 36 4.36 6.58 4.93
C SER A 36 4.19 7.77 5.89
N LEU A 37 3.55 8.85 5.43
CA LEU A 37 3.26 10.02 6.28
C LEU A 37 2.29 9.66 7.41
N LEU A 38 1.22 8.92 7.10
CA LEU A 38 0.29 8.42 8.11
C LEU A 38 0.99 7.51 9.12
N LEU A 39 1.90 6.64 8.66
CA LEU A 39 2.69 5.78 9.53
C LEU A 39 3.55 6.60 10.50
N ALA A 40 4.27 7.61 9.99
CA ALA A 40 5.11 8.49 10.81
C ALA A 40 4.28 9.24 11.86
N LEU A 41 3.13 9.78 11.46
CA LEU A 41 2.19 10.44 12.38
C LEU A 41 1.66 9.47 13.44
N SER A 42 1.31 8.25 13.05
CA SER A 42 0.84 7.19 13.96
C SER A 42 1.90 6.85 15.00
N GLY A 43 3.14 6.65 14.56
CA GLY A 43 4.27 6.38 15.45
C GLY A 43 4.51 7.53 16.43
N ALA A 44 4.44 8.78 15.96
CA ALA A 44 4.56 9.96 16.81
C ALA A 44 3.46 10.02 17.88
N VAL A 45 2.20 9.76 17.51
CA VAL A 45 1.07 9.69 18.46
C VAL A 45 1.27 8.57 19.48
N LEU A 46 1.77 7.40 19.05
CA LEU A 46 2.03 6.28 19.96
C LEU A 46 3.12 6.62 20.99
N VAL A 47 4.21 7.24 20.54
CA VAL A 47 5.32 7.69 21.41
C VAL A 47 4.83 8.75 22.40
N ALA A 48 4.02 9.70 21.94
CA ALA A 48 3.42 10.70 22.80
C ALA A 48 2.56 10.04 23.89
N LEU A 49 1.69 9.10 23.50
CA LEU A 49 0.80 8.41 24.42
C LEU A 49 1.56 7.63 25.51
N VAL A 50 2.57 6.85 25.11
CA VAL A 50 3.41 6.07 26.05
C VAL A 50 4.17 6.99 27.01
N SER A 51 4.57 8.17 26.56
CA SER A 51 5.23 9.17 27.40
C SER A 51 4.27 9.75 28.43
N THR A 52 3.01 10.04 28.06
CA THR A 52 2.02 10.64 28.95
C THR A 52 1.49 9.68 30.03
N VAL A 53 1.38 8.38 29.73
CA VAL A 53 0.86 7.38 30.68
C VAL A 53 1.73 7.21 31.93
N LYS A 54 3.03 7.53 31.86
CA LYS A 54 3.94 7.37 33.01
C LYS A 54 3.70 8.39 34.13
N ASP A 55 3.13 9.54 33.80
CA ASP A 55 3.03 10.68 34.73
C ASP A 55 1.62 10.88 35.29
N LEU A 56 0.63 10.09 34.86
CA LEU A 56 -0.78 10.40 35.08
C LEU A 56 -1.54 9.21 35.69
N HIS A 57 -2.14 9.41 36.86
CA HIS A 57 -3.04 8.45 37.50
C HIS A 57 -4.39 8.44 36.76
N LEU A 58 -4.50 7.67 35.69
CA LEU A 58 -5.73 7.60 34.90
C LEU A 58 -6.78 6.69 35.58
N PRO A 59 -8.07 7.08 35.54
CA PRO A 59 -9.16 6.19 35.91
C PRO A 59 -9.23 4.98 34.95
N ALA A 60 -9.53 3.80 35.50
CA ALA A 60 -9.59 2.52 34.78
C ALA A 60 -10.32 2.55 33.42
N PRO A 61 -11.48 3.23 33.24
CA PRO A 61 -12.14 3.31 31.93
C PRO A 61 -11.31 4.07 30.87
N ALA A 62 -10.58 5.12 31.25
CA ALA A 62 -9.73 5.86 30.32
C ALA A 62 -8.52 5.03 29.88
N VAL A 63 -7.97 4.20 30.77
CA VAL A 63 -6.89 3.25 30.45
C VAL A 63 -7.36 2.20 29.45
N ALA A 64 -8.55 1.63 29.64
CA ALA A 64 -9.10 0.61 28.74
C ALA A 64 -9.31 1.15 27.32
N ILE A 65 -9.92 2.33 27.19
CA ILE A 65 -10.17 2.96 25.88
C ILE A 65 -8.86 3.36 25.21
N GLY A 66 -7.90 3.89 25.97
CA GLY A 66 -6.54 4.19 25.50
C GLY A 66 -5.82 2.95 24.96
N ALA A 67 -5.93 1.82 25.65
CA ALA A 67 -5.34 0.56 25.22
C ALA A 67 -5.93 0.04 23.90
N VAL A 68 -7.26 0.13 23.72
CA VAL A 68 -7.91 -0.24 22.46
C VAL A 68 -7.49 0.70 21.32
N GLY A 69 -7.39 2.01 21.59
CA GLY A 69 -6.87 2.99 20.63
C GLY A 69 -5.43 2.71 20.20
N GLY A 70 -4.55 2.39 21.17
CA GLY A 70 -3.17 2.00 20.91
C GLY A 70 -3.05 0.70 20.11
N ALA A 71 -3.87 -0.30 20.40
CA ALA A 71 -3.93 -1.54 19.63
C ALA A 71 -4.36 -1.31 18.18
N ALA A 72 -5.32 -0.41 17.94
CA ALA A 72 -5.74 -0.03 16.59
C ALA A 72 -4.62 0.67 15.80
N LEU A 73 -3.84 1.55 16.44
CA LEU A 73 -2.67 2.18 15.83
C LEU A 73 -1.55 1.17 15.50
N LEU A 74 -1.34 0.19 16.38
CA LEU A 74 -0.38 -0.89 16.15
C LEU A 74 -0.83 -1.78 15.00
N ALA A 75 -2.12 -2.12 14.92
CA ALA A 75 -2.69 -2.85 13.79
C ALA A 75 -2.53 -2.08 12.47
N ALA A 76 -2.81 -0.77 12.47
CA ALA A 76 -2.58 0.08 11.29
C ALA A 76 -1.11 0.07 10.85
N THR A 77 -0.18 0.15 11.80
CA THR A 77 1.27 0.07 11.54
C THR A 77 1.66 -1.25 10.88
N VAL A 78 1.18 -2.38 11.40
CA VAL A 78 1.43 -3.70 10.80
C VAL A 78 0.85 -3.80 9.39
N LEU A 79 -0.36 -3.30 9.17
CA LEU A 79 -0.98 -3.29 7.83
C LEU A 79 -0.20 -2.43 6.83
N LEU A 80 0.33 -1.29 7.27
CA LEU A 80 1.19 -0.42 6.45
C LEU A 80 2.51 -1.12 6.10
N LEU A 81 3.16 -1.79 7.05
CA LEU A 81 4.36 -2.58 6.79
C LEU A 81 4.10 -3.73 5.83
N LEU A 82 2.94 -4.40 5.95
CA LEU A 82 2.51 -5.44 5.00
C LEU A 82 2.23 -4.88 3.61
N ALA A 83 1.71 -3.66 3.50
CA ALA A 83 1.50 -2.98 2.22
C ALA A 83 2.81 -2.59 1.54
N VAL A 84 3.82 -2.19 2.32
CA VAL A 84 5.17 -1.81 1.84
C VAL A 84 6.04 -3.04 1.56
N ARG A 85 5.75 -4.21 2.15
CA ARG A 85 6.52 -5.45 1.92
C ARG A 85 6.63 -5.72 0.41
N PRO A 86 7.85 -5.72 -0.17
CA PRO A 86 8.02 -5.92 -1.59
C PRO A 86 7.54 -7.32 -1.97
N ASP A 87 6.59 -7.39 -2.90
CA ASP A 87 6.17 -8.65 -3.51
C ASP A 87 7.18 -9.00 -4.62
N LEU A 88 7.93 -10.08 -4.39
CA LEU A 88 8.91 -10.61 -5.34
C LEU A 88 8.32 -11.77 -6.17
N GLY A 89 7.06 -12.14 -5.93
CA GLY A 89 6.35 -13.08 -6.78
C GLY A 89 5.86 -12.42 -8.06
N GLY A 90 5.63 -13.22 -9.11
CA GLY A 90 4.91 -12.78 -10.31
C GLY A 90 5.69 -12.86 -11.62
N PRO A 91 4.97 -12.95 -12.76
CA PRO A 91 5.58 -12.95 -14.09
C PRO A 91 6.12 -11.54 -14.41
N GLY A 92 7.43 -11.41 -14.66
CA GLY A 92 8.07 -10.14 -15.00
C GLY A 92 9.48 -9.99 -14.42
N TRP A 93 9.81 -8.80 -13.90
CA TRP A 93 11.14 -8.44 -13.40
C TRP A 93 11.79 -9.46 -12.44
N PRO A 94 11.07 -10.15 -11.52
CA PRO A 94 11.70 -11.12 -10.63
C PRO A 94 12.15 -12.38 -11.38
N SER A 95 11.41 -12.78 -12.42
CA SER A 95 11.75 -13.92 -13.28
C SER A 95 12.88 -13.63 -14.27
N TRP A 96 13.15 -12.35 -14.60
CA TRP A 96 14.22 -11.97 -15.53
C TRP A 96 15.61 -12.32 -15.02
N SER A 97 15.80 -12.39 -13.69
CA SER A 97 17.06 -12.84 -13.08
C SER A 97 17.46 -14.27 -13.47
N ARG A 98 16.50 -15.08 -13.95
CA ARG A 98 16.69 -16.48 -14.34
C ARG A 98 16.68 -16.70 -15.85
N MET A 99 16.42 -15.65 -16.63
CA MET A 99 16.31 -15.73 -18.11
C MET A 99 17.66 -15.45 -18.77
N SER A 100 17.92 -16.10 -19.90
CA SER A 100 19.06 -15.76 -20.75
C SER A 100 18.87 -14.39 -21.43
N ARG A 101 19.94 -13.87 -22.03
CA ARG A 101 19.90 -12.55 -22.70
C ARG A 101 19.01 -12.59 -23.94
N GLU A 102 19.00 -13.71 -24.65
CA GLU A 102 18.19 -13.98 -25.82
C GLU A 102 16.71 -14.13 -25.45
N GLU A 103 16.41 -14.91 -24.40
CA GLU A 103 15.05 -15.07 -23.87
C GLU A 103 14.47 -13.73 -23.39
N LEU A 104 15.30 -12.90 -22.76
CA LEU A 104 14.88 -11.57 -22.32
C LEU A 104 14.58 -10.65 -23.52
N ASN A 105 15.43 -10.66 -24.55
CA ASN A 105 15.22 -9.87 -25.76
C ASN A 105 13.94 -10.30 -26.49
N ASP A 106 13.69 -11.60 -26.61
CA ASP A 106 12.46 -12.13 -27.22
C ASP A 106 11.23 -11.74 -26.39
N CYS A 107 11.33 -11.82 -25.05
CA CYS A 107 10.23 -11.44 -24.17
C CYS A 107 9.94 -9.93 -24.23
N LEU A 108 10.97 -9.09 -24.38
CA LEU A 108 10.84 -7.64 -24.58
C LEU A 108 10.27 -7.30 -25.97
N ALA A 109 10.68 -8.03 -27.01
CA ALA A 109 10.15 -7.88 -28.36
C ALA A 109 8.67 -8.26 -28.48
N MET A 110 8.20 -9.19 -27.64
CA MET A 110 6.78 -9.58 -27.54
C MET A 110 5.90 -8.57 -26.78
N GLY A 111 6.49 -7.58 -26.10
CA GLY A 111 5.77 -6.52 -25.40
C GLY A 111 5.06 -6.95 -24.08
N TYR A 112 4.28 -6.03 -23.51
CA TYR A 112 3.55 -6.24 -22.27
C TYR A 112 2.30 -7.13 -22.49
N ARG A 113 2.31 -8.31 -21.86
CA ARG A 113 1.19 -9.25 -21.94
C ARG A 113 0.01 -8.86 -21.04
N VAL A 114 -1.19 -9.23 -21.46
CA VAL A 114 -2.43 -9.05 -20.68
C VAL A 114 -2.35 -9.76 -19.32
N GLU A 115 -1.64 -10.90 -19.23
CA GLU A 115 -1.40 -11.58 -17.95
C GLU A 115 -0.59 -10.74 -16.97
N HIS A 116 0.42 -9.99 -17.46
CA HIS A 116 1.22 -9.09 -16.63
C HIS A 116 0.38 -7.91 -16.12
N LEU A 117 -0.46 -7.33 -16.99
CA LEU A 117 -1.43 -6.30 -16.60
C LEU A 117 -2.40 -6.80 -15.54
N ARG A 118 -2.95 -8.01 -15.71
CA ARG A 118 -3.87 -8.63 -14.73
C ARG A 118 -3.19 -8.90 -13.40
N TYR A 119 -1.94 -9.37 -13.41
CA TYR A 119 -1.16 -9.57 -12.19
C TYR A 119 -0.88 -8.25 -11.46
N MET A 120 -0.41 -7.22 -12.18
CA MET A 120 -0.17 -5.88 -11.64
C MET A 120 -1.45 -5.25 -11.07
N ALA A 121 -2.58 -5.36 -11.78
CA ALA A 121 -3.87 -4.87 -11.31
C ALA A 121 -4.34 -5.58 -10.02
N ALA A 122 -4.17 -6.90 -9.93
CA ALA A 122 -4.50 -7.67 -8.73
C ALA A 122 -3.62 -7.27 -7.53
N LEU A 123 -2.31 -7.10 -7.77
CA LEU A 123 -1.37 -6.66 -6.73
C LEU A 123 -1.68 -5.24 -6.25
N ALA A 124 -1.94 -4.31 -7.18
CA ALA A 124 -2.36 -2.95 -6.87
C ALA A 124 -3.64 -2.94 -6.02
N ARG A 125 -4.67 -3.71 -6.43
CA ARG A 125 -5.93 -3.84 -5.67
C ARG A 125 -5.69 -4.33 -4.24
N ARG A 126 -4.83 -5.33 -4.06
CA ARG A 126 -4.49 -5.85 -2.72
C ARG A 126 -3.81 -4.78 -1.86
N LYS A 127 -2.85 -4.03 -2.43
CA LYS A 127 -2.20 -2.92 -1.72
C LYS A 127 -3.19 -1.82 -1.34
N PHE A 128 -4.08 -1.40 -2.25
CA PHE A 128 -5.11 -0.40 -1.96
C PHE A 128 -6.09 -0.84 -0.85
N LEU A 129 -6.46 -2.13 -0.81
CA LEU A 129 -7.30 -2.67 0.26
C LEU A 129 -6.59 -2.61 1.62
N LEU A 130 -5.32 -3.03 1.69
CA LEU A 130 -4.53 -2.95 2.92
C LEU A 130 -4.38 -1.50 3.40
N LEU A 131 -4.12 -0.57 2.48
CA LEU A 131 -4.05 0.86 2.78
C LEU A 131 -5.36 1.39 3.33
N ARG A 132 -6.50 1.01 2.73
CA ARG A 132 -7.82 1.43 3.21
C ARG A 132 -8.09 0.95 4.62
N VAL A 133 -7.87 -0.33 4.90
CA VAL A 133 -8.05 -0.89 6.26
C VAL A 133 -7.10 -0.23 7.26
N ALA A 134 -5.85 0.05 6.87
CA ALA A 134 -4.91 0.75 7.73
C ALA A 134 -5.39 2.17 8.09
N VAL A 135 -5.93 2.92 7.12
CA VAL A 135 -6.53 4.25 7.35
C VAL A 135 -7.75 4.15 8.27
N ASP A 136 -8.62 3.17 8.06
CA ASP A 136 -9.82 2.98 8.89
C ASP A 136 -9.43 2.64 10.35
N CYS A 137 -8.43 1.77 10.56
CA CYS A 137 -7.87 1.50 11.88
C CYS A 137 -7.24 2.74 12.53
N LEU A 138 -6.58 3.58 11.73
CA LEU A 138 -6.00 4.84 12.17
C LEU A 138 -7.06 5.81 12.69
N LEU A 139 -8.11 6.03 11.91
CA LEU A 139 -9.21 6.91 12.30
C LEU A 139 -9.95 6.38 13.52
N GLY A 140 -10.20 5.07 13.58
CA GLY A 140 -10.79 4.41 14.74
C GLY A 140 -9.93 4.55 16.00
N GLY A 141 -8.62 4.33 15.87
CA GLY A 141 -7.65 4.51 16.95
C GLY A 141 -7.60 5.95 17.45
N LEU A 142 -7.51 6.93 16.55
CA LEU A 142 -7.52 8.35 16.91
C LEU A 142 -8.80 8.75 17.63
N GLY A 143 -9.95 8.27 17.15
CA GLY A 143 -11.26 8.52 17.76
C GLY A 143 -11.34 7.97 19.19
N LEU A 144 -10.84 6.75 19.42
CA LEU A 144 -10.76 6.15 20.75
C LEU A 144 -9.82 6.93 21.67
N LEU A 145 -8.65 7.34 21.19
CA LEU A 145 -7.73 8.15 21.98
C LEU A 145 -8.34 9.51 22.36
N ALA A 146 -9.02 10.16 21.43
CA ALA A 146 -9.74 11.41 21.72
C ALA A 146 -10.83 11.19 22.78
N ALA A 147 -11.60 10.11 22.69
CA ALA A 147 -12.60 9.76 23.70
C ALA A 147 -11.97 9.49 25.08
N ALA A 148 -10.83 8.80 25.12
CA ALA A 148 -10.11 8.55 26.37
C ALA A 148 -9.64 9.84 27.05
N VAL A 149 -9.13 10.81 26.27
CA VAL A 149 -8.73 12.13 26.78
C VAL A 149 -9.92 12.88 27.36
N VAL A 150 -11.04 12.92 26.63
CA VAL A 150 -12.27 13.57 27.12
C VAL A 150 -12.75 12.93 28.42
N LEU A 151 -12.79 11.59 28.48
CA LEU A 151 -13.19 10.84 29.68
C LEU A 151 -12.27 11.10 30.86
N SER A 152 -10.96 11.18 30.62
CA SER A 152 -9.98 11.49 31.66
C SER A 152 -10.12 12.91 32.24
N TRP A 153 -10.69 13.84 31.48
CA TRP A 153 -10.94 15.22 31.94
C TRP A 153 -12.26 15.35 32.70
N THR A 154 -13.23 14.47 32.42
CA THR A 154 -14.57 14.50 33.01
C THR A 154 -14.71 13.68 34.30
N LEU A 155 -13.71 12.86 34.64
CA LEU A 155 -13.66 11.98 35.81
C LEU A 155 -12.68 12.54 36.85
#